data_AF-A0A0S8IG72-F1
#
_entry.id   AF-A0A0S8IG72-F1
#
_cell.length_a   1.000
_cell.length_b   1.000
_cell.length_c   1.000
_cell.angle_alpha   90.00
_cell.angle_beta   90.00
_cell.angle_gamma   90.00
#
_symmetry.space_group_name_H-M   'P 1'
#
loop_
_entity.id
_entity.type
_entity.pdbx_description
1 polymer ?
#
loop_
_entity_poly.entity_id
_entity_poly.type
_entity_poly.pdbx_seq_one_letter_code
_entity_poly.pdbx_strand_id
1 'polypeptide(L)'
;MLYTIEPRSYYIHHPATIIVTLYIFKKIFGESLVFLLPLFVSLGIVVSIYYFISKSTNIFVGFWCAFLTGMHPLFLGYSLFFGHDPITLLLTLLAIMVVSRSTLESNLSKSMLILLLILAMMFDWLGYFASLYVFLYYFVIKRRLKRDRLSLILFLLPFLMFALHLLHIKILTGSFNFEHLVRVFIGRISNAGERGADGVAINVIPDYKNFFEFLIFFKGYLKEYFFDLPFLIEYPYDFRRWFFLAGGIILLVFSIFNVPGVNKLLHKELRIFLSIMFFTVFSYLFVFNSFTYFHNFSLLNVVPFFAVSGVLLIYIVFYGFSYIFARVARIKSGMFTNLFAGLAFNGFMFYYAIALFKLCSRIIPFRIRW
;
A
#
# COMPACT_ATOMS: atom_id res chain seq x y z
N MET A 1 39.97 10.55 1.03
CA MET A 1 39.78 9.31 1.80
C MET A 1 38.28 9.07 1.96
N LEU A 2 37.72 8.10 1.25
CA LEU A 2 36.39 7.57 1.60
C LEU A 2 36.60 6.73 2.86
N TYR A 3 35.99 7.13 3.97
CA TYR A 3 35.96 6.29 5.17
C TYR A 3 35.27 4.97 4.78
N THR A 4 36.02 3.87 4.73
CA THR A 4 35.44 2.54 4.55
C THR A 4 34.68 2.19 5.82
N ILE A 5 33.36 2.41 5.80
CA ILE A 5 32.47 1.93 6.86
C ILE A 5 32.49 0.41 6.78
N GLU A 6 32.67 -0.27 7.91
CA GLU A 6 32.62 -1.73 7.91
C GLU A 6 31.31 -2.21 7.28
N PRO A 7 31.35 -3.15 6.31
CA PRO A 7 30.15 -3.55 5.58
C PRO A 7 29.02 -4.08 6.47
N ARG A 8 29.33 -4.56 7.68
CA ARG A 8 28.38 -5.09 8.65
C ARG A 8 27.70 -4.02 9.52
N SER A 9 28.27 -2.82 9.63
CA SER A 9 27.72 -1.72 10.44
C SER A 9 26.92 -0.71 9.61
N TYR A 10 27.02 -0.77 8.28
CA TYR A 10 26.22 0.07 7.39
C TYR A 10 24.81 -0.48 7.19
N TYR A 11 23.79 0.33 7.51
CA TYR A 11 22.38 -0.04 7.32
C TYR A 11 22.03 -0.07 5.82
N ILE A 12 21.84 -1.28 5.27
CA ILE A 12 21.55 -1.48 3.84
C ILE A 12 20.07 -1.73 3.51
N HIS A 13 19.22 -1.85 4.53
CA HIS A 13 17.87 -2.40 4.35
C HIS A 13 16.93 -1.46 3.59
N HIS A 14 17.14 -0.14 3.65
CA HIS A 14 16.34 0.83 2.90
C HIS A 14 17.29 1.84 2.24
N PRO A 15 16.88 2.49 1.14
CA PRO A 15 17.72 3.51 0.54
C PRO A 15 17.85 4.73 1.46
N ALA A 16 18.98 5.43 1.36
CA ALA A 16 19.39 6.46 2.32
C ALA A 16 18.56 7.76 2.29
N THR A 17 17.57 7.86 1.40
CA THR A 17 16.86 9.12 1.11
C THR A 17 16.10 9.65 2.31
N ILE A 18 15.56 8.80 3.18
CA ILE A 18 14.90 9.26 4.42
C ILE A 18 15.86 10.05 5.33
N ILE A 19 17.12 9.61 5.45
CA ILE A 19 18.14 10.28 6.25
C ILE A 19 18.46 11.64 5.64
N VAL A 20 18.60 11.70 4.31
CA VAL A 20 18.84 12.95 3.59
C VAL A 20 17.66 13.92 3.76
N THR A 21 16.43 13.45 3.64
CA THR A 21 15.22 14.25 3.87
C THR A 21 15.17 14.81 5.29
N LEU A 22 15.46 13.98 6.29
CA LEU A 22 15.52 14.41 7.69
C LEU A 22 16.61 15.46 7.90
N TYR A 23 17.81 15.25 7.32
CA TYR A 23 18.91 16.22 7.42
C TYR A 23 18.53 17.57 6.80
N ILE A 24 17.96 17.56 5.59
CA ILE A 24 17.50 18.79 4.91
C ILE A 24 16.43 19.48 5.75
N PHE A 25 15.44 18.73 6.26
CA PHE A 25 14.36 19.27 7.06
C PHE A 25 14.87 19.91 8.36
N LYS A 26 15.77 19.21 9.08
CA LYS A 26 16.47 19.74 10.26
C LYS A 26 17.23 21.02 9.94
N LYS A 27 17.91 21.08 8.80
CA LYS A 27 18.68 22.27 8.39
C LYS A 27 17.79 23.47 8.09
N ILE A 28 16.60 23.26 7.55
CA ILE A 28 15.67 24.34 7.17
C ILE A 28 14.84 24.82 8.37
N PHE A 29 14.28 23.90 9.15
CA PHE A 29 13.30 24.20 10.20
C PHE A 29 13.87 24.09 11.63
N GLY A 30 15.09 23.57 11.80
CA GLY A 30 15.67 23.27 13.11
C GLY A 30 15.21 21.93 13.68
N GLU A 31 15.93 21.45 14.71
CA GLU A 31 15.66 20.14 15.31
C GLU A 31 14.31 20.07 16.05
N SER A 32 13.87 21.18 16.64
CA SER A 32 12.61 21.26 17.39
C SER A 32 11.37 21.10 16.52
N LEU A 33 11.48 21.37 15.21
CA LEU A 33 10.34 21.34 14.28
C LEU A 33 10.27 20.07 13.44
N VAL A 34 11.18 19.11 13.64
CA VAL A 34 11.25 17.89 12.81
C VAL A 34 9.91 17.15 12.81
N PHE A 35 9.15 17.19 13.92
CA PHE A 35 7.83 16.53 14.05
C PHE A 35 6.80 16.99 13.01
N LEU A 36 7.01 18.16 12.39
CA LEU A 36 6.15 18.67 11.32
C LEU A 36 6.26 17.84 10.03
N LEU A 37 7.40 17.16 9.78
CA LEU A 37 7.57 16.34 8.58
C LEU A 37 6.53 15.21 8.48
N PRO A 38 6.42 14.28 9.45
CA PRO A 38 5.41 13.22 9.39
C PRO A 38 3.98 13.78 9.46
N LEU A 39 3.76 14.93 10.09
CA LEU A 39 2.46 15.62 10.09
C LEU A 39 2.07 16.08 8.68
N PHE A 40 2.96 16.77 7.96
CA PHE A 40 2.70 17.21 6.59
C PHE A 40 2.51 16.05 5.62
N VAL A 41 3.29 14.98 5.77
CA VAL A 41 3.15 13.77 4.97
C VAL A 41 1.80 13.10 5.23
N SER A 42 1.42 12.93 6.49
CA SER A 42 0.12 12.37 6.90
C SER A 42 -1.04 13.18 6.37
N LEU A 43 -0.99 14.51 6.52
CA LEU A 43 -2.00 15.42 5.98
C LEU A 43 -2.07 15.31 4.45
N GLY A 44 -0.92 15.22 3.78
CA GLY A 44 -0.83 15.00 2.34
C GLY A 44 -1.56 13.74 1.89
N ILE A 45 -1.46 12.63 2.63
CA ILE A 45 -2.19 11.38 2.32
C ILE A 45 -3.70 11.61 2.43
N VAL A 46 -4.16 12.14 3.56
CA VAL A 46 -5.59 12.37 3.83
C VAL A 46 -6.20 13.31 2.79
N VAL A 47 -5.54 14.43 2.49
CA VAL A 47 -5.99 15.41 1.50
C VAL A 47 -6.00 14.82 0.09
N SER A 48 -4.99 14.03 -0.26
CA SER A 48 -4.92 13.37 -1.58
C SER A 48 -6.07 12.39 -1.78
N ILE A 49 -6.39 11.58 -0.76
CA ILE A 49 -7.56 10.68 -0.78
C ILE A 49 -8.86 11.48 -0.93
N TYR A 50 -9.07 12.49 -0.08
CA TYR A 50 -10.25 13.35 -0.15
C TYR A 50 -10.42 13.92 -1.56
N TYR A 51 -9.38 14.55 -2.09
CA TYR A 51 -9.42 15.23 -3.38
C TYR A 51 -9.65 14.27 -4.54
N PHE A 52 -8.96 13.12 -4.56
CA PHE A 52 -9.13 12.12 -5.62
C PHE A 52 -10.54 11.55 -5.63
N ILE A 53 -11.00 11.04 -4.48
CA ILE A 53 -12.28 10.35 -4.38
C ILE A 53 -13.43 11.34 -4.58
N SER A 54 -13.36 12.56 -4.04
CA SER A 54 -14.40 13.58 -4.22
C SER A 54 -14.58 13.97 -5.69
N LYS A 55 -13.49 13.99 -6.47
CA LYS A 55 -13.53 14.28 -7.91
C LYS A 55 -14.04 13.11 -8.73
N SER A 56 -13.77 11.87 -8.31
CA SER A 56 -14.19 10.66 -9.03
C SER A 56 -15.54 10.10 -8.58
N THR A 57 -16.14 10.64 -7.51
CA THR A 57 -17.46 10.24 -7.01
C THR A 57 -18.25 11.47 -6.56
N ASN A 58 -18.26 11.78 -5.27
CA ASN A 58 -18.85 12.99 -4.69
C ASN A 58 -18.12 13.38 -3.40
N ILE A 59 -18.35 14.61 -2.95
CA ILE A 59 -17.69 15.21 -1.78
C ILE A 59 -17.90 14.40 -0.50
N PHE A 60 -19.09 13.83 -0.29
CA PHE A 60 -19.39 13.06 0.92
C PHE A 60 -18.60 11.74 0.98
N VAL A 61 -18.54 11.01 -0.13
CA VAL A 61 -17.75 9.77 -0.23
C VAL A 61 -16.26 10.09 -0.01
N GLY A 62 -15.75 11.15 -0.64
CA GLY A 62 -14.36 11.58 -0.43
C GLY A 62 -14.07 11.99 1.01
N PHE A 63 -14.97 12.73 1.65
CA PHE A 63 -14.87 13.10 3.07
C PHE A 63 -14.75 11.86 3.94
N TRP A 64 -15.66 10.90 3.81
CA TRP A 64 -15.65 9.70 4.65
C TRP A 64 -14.43 8.80 4.41
N CYS A 65 -13.97 8.67 3.15
CA CYS A 65 -12.72 7.96 2.85
C CYS A 65 -11.51 8.59 3.56
N ALA A 66 -11.39 9.92 3.48
CA ALA A 66 -10.30 10.66 4.10
C ALA A 66 -10.39 10.64 5.62
N PHE A 67 -11.59 10.82 6.18
CA PHE A 67 -11.86 10.78 7.61
C PHE A 67 -11.53 9.40 8.19
N LEU A 68 -12.03 8.31 7.60
CA LEU A 68 -11.74 6.96 8.07
C LEU A 68 -10.27 6.59 7.92
N THR A 69 -9.57 7.09 6.88
CA THR A 69 -8.13 6.91 6.77
C THR A 69 -7.41 7.64 7.91
N GLY A 70 -7.69 8.93 8.09
CA GLY A 70 -7.02 9.77 9.09
C GLY A 70 -7.31 9.38 10.53
N MET A 71 -8.50 8.84 10.82
CA MET A 71 -8.90 8.37 12.15
C MET A 71 -8.52 6.92 12.42
N HIS A 72 -8.03 6.20 11.42
CA HIS A 72 -7.63 4.81 11.62
C HIS A 72 -6.47 4.74 12.63
N PRO A 73 -6.55 3.94 13.70
CA PRO A 73 -5.50 3.94 14.72
C PRO A 73 -4.12 3.49 14.22
N LEU A 74 -4.05 2.60 13.23
CA LEU A 74 -2.77 2.31 12.55
C LEU A 74 -2.23 3.52 11.77
N PHE A 75 -3.10 4.36 11.21
CA PHE A 75 -2.67 5.58 10.55
C PHE A 75 -2.12 6.56 11.58
N LEU A 76 -2.91 6.93 12.59
CA LEU A 76 -2.46 7.81 13.67
C LEU A 76 -1.20 7.29 14.38
N GLY A 77 -1.11 5.98 14.58
CA GLY A 77 -0.03 5.32 15.28
C GLY A 77 1.24 5.10 14.45
N TYR A 78 1.22 5.21 13.12
CA TYR A 78 2.42 4.96 12.29
C TYR A 78 2.73 6.08 11.31
N SER A 79 1.74 6.85 10.87
CA SER A 79 1.93 7.98 9.95
C SER A 79 2.56 9.20 10.64
N LEU A 80 2.38 9.32 11.96
CA LEU A 80 2.93 10.42 12.77
C LEU A 80 4.35 10.13 13.29
N PHE A 81 4.87 8.93 13.10
CA PHE A 81 6.26 8.58 13.42
C PHE A 81 7.18 8.90 12.24
N PHE A 82 8.44 9.17 12.56
CA PHE A 82 9.49 9.31 11.54
C PHE A 82 9.80 7.95 10.91
N GLY A 83 9.18 7.71 9.76
CA GLY A 83 9.38 6.50 8.98
C GLY A 83 9.46 6.79 7.49
N HIS A 84 10.01 5.84 6.75
CA HIS A 84 9.99 5.86 5.29
C HIS A 84 8.61 5.46 4.73
N ASP A 85 7.81 4.69 5.49
CA ASP A 85 6.51 4.17 5.04
C ASP A 85 5.50 5.28 4.71
N PRO A 86 5.26 6.30 5.55
CA PRO A 86 4.25 7.32 5.26
C PRO A 86 4.62 8.14 4.01
N ILE A 87 5.91 8.42 3.81
CA ILE A 87 6.39 9.15 2.63
C ILE A 87 6.22 8.28 1.39
N THR A 88 6.62 7.02 1.45
CA THR A 88 6.47 6.09 0.32
C THR A 88 5.01 5.86 -0.01
N LEU A 89 4.13 5.77 0.99
CA LEU A 89 2.69 5.67 0.82
C LEU A 89 2.12 6.89 0.11
N LEU A 90 2.48 8.11 0.53
CA LEU A 90 2.06 9.34 -0.13
C LEU A 90 2.49 9.36 -1.60
N LEU A 91 3.77 9.08 -1.88
CA LEU A 91 4.31 9.10 -3.24
C LEU A 91 3.66 8.04 -4.13
N THR A 92 3.46 6.84 -3.58
CA THR A 92 2.77 5.74 -4.26
C THR A 92 1.32 6.10 -4.56
N LEU A 93 0.61 6.67 -3.59
CA LEU A 93 -0.77 7.14 -3.75
C LEU A 93 -0.86 8.17 -4.88
N LEU A 94 0.02 9.18 -4.88
CA LEU A 94 0.07 10.19 -5.93
C LEU A 94 0.36 9.60 -7.30
N ALA A 95 1.29 8.64 -7.40
CA ALA A 95 1.58 7.95 -8.66
C ALA A 95 0.37 7.19 -9.19
N ILE A 96 -0.34 6.46 -8.31
CA ILE A 96 -1.56 5.73 -8.65
C ILE A 96 -2.66 6.71 -9.08
N MET A 97 -2.83 7.85 -8.39
CA MET A 97 -3.80 8.88 -8.76
C MET A 97 -3.53 9.46 -10.15
N VAL A 98 -2.26 9.74 -10.49
CA VAL A 98 -1.87 10.22 -11.84
C VAL A 98 -2.21 9.20 -12.91
N VAL A 99 -1.91 7.92 -12.66
CA VAL A 99 -2.21 6.82 -13.59
C VAL A 99 -3.73 6.66 -13.78
N SER A 100 -4.48 6.67 -12.69
CA SER A 100 -5.93 6.54 -12.68
C SER A 100 -6.60 7.70 -13.42
N ARG A 101 -6.19 8.96 -13.18
CA ARG A 101 -6.75 10.12 -13.89
C ARG A 101 -6.48 10.13 -15.38
N SER A 102 -5.40 9.50 -15.81
CA SER A 102 -5.07 9.39 -17.24
C SER A 102 -6.05 8.55 -18.07
N THR A 103 -7.12 8.02 -17.45
CA THR A 103 -8.26 7.46 -18.19
C THR A 103 -9.34 8.48 -18.54
N LEU A 104 -9.41 9.58 -17.79
CA LEU A 104 -10.29 10.71 -18.07
C LEU A 104 -9.60 11.70 -19.01
N GLU A 105 -8.31 11.93 -18.76
CA GLU A 105 -7.49 12.85 -19.54
C GLU A 105 -6.73 12.09 -20.64
N SER A 106 -6.73 12.62 -21.86
CA SER A 106 -6.00 12.02 -22.99
C SER A 106 -4.48 11.96 -22.74
N ASN A 107 -3.97 12.83 -21.87
CA ASN A 107 -2.55 12.97 -21.60
C ASN A 107 -2.19 12.47 -20.19
N LEU A 108 -1.36 11.43 -20.14
CA LEU A 108 -0.66 11.03 -18.92
C LEU A 108 0.57 11.93 -18.74
N SER A 109 0.71 12.58 -17.58
CA SER A 109 1.93 13.30 -17.22
C SER A 109 3.07 12.31 -16.93
N LYS A 110 3.76 11.89 -17.99
CA LYS A 110 4.78 10.80 -17.94
C LYS A 110 5.94 11.17 -17.02
N SER A 111 6.42 12.40 -17.08
CA SER A 111 7.54 12.90 -16.26
C SER A 111 7.17 12.89 -14.79
N MET A 112 5.99 13.40 -14.43
CA MET A 112 5.50 13.40 -13.05
C MET A 112 5.34 11.96 -12.52
N LEU A 113 4.77 11.05 -13.32
CA LEU A 113 4.64 9.65 -12.93
C LEU A 113 6.00 9.00 -12.66
N ILE A 114 6.95 9.15 -13.57
CA ILE A 114 8.30 8.58 -13.43
C ILE A 114 8.99 9.16 -12.19
N LEU A 115 8.89 10.48 -11.98
CA LEU A 115 9.48 11.15 -10.83
C LEU A 115 8.91 10.61 -9.51
N LEU A 116 7.57 10.49 -9.40
CA LEU A 116 6.91 9.98 -8.20
C LEU A 116 7.32 8.53 -7.89
N LEU A 117 7.42 7.68 -8.92
CA LEU A 117 7.86 6.30 -8.77
C LEU A 117 9.33 6.20 -8.35
N ILE A 118 10.22 6.99 -8.97
CA ILE A 118 11.64 7.07 -8.57
C ILE A 118 11.73 7.47 -7.10
N LEU A 119 11.05 8.55 -6.70
CA LEU A 119 11.05 8.99 -5.31
C LEU A 119 10.52 7.91 -4.38
N ALA A 120 9.40 7.26 -4.70
CA ALA A 120 8.85 6.18 -3.88
C ALA A 120 9.87 5.04 -3.68
N MET A 121 10.55 4.60 -4.75
CA MET A 121 11.59 3.56 -4.70
C MET A 121 12.84 3.99 -3.92
N MET A 122 13.11 5.30 -3.85
CA MET A 122 14.19 5.86 -3.05
C MET A 122 13.87 5.91 -1.55
N PHE A 123 12.60 5.83 -1.15
CA PHE A 123 12.24 5.76 0.27
C PHE A 123 12.05 4.33 0.76
N ASP A 124 11.35 3.48 0.00
CA ASP A 124 11.08 2.11 0.45
C ASP A 124 10.78 1.10 -0.67
N TRP A 125 10.84 -0.18 -0.32
CA TRP A 125 10.53 -1.34 -1.15
C TRP A 125 9.13 -1.28 -1.76
N LEU A 126 8.15 -0.67 -1.08
CA LEU A 126 6.78 -0.51 -1.59
C LEU A 126 6.75 0.19 -2.96
N GLY A 127 7.64 1.16 -3.19
CA GLY A 127 7.72 1.88 -4.47
C GLY A 127 8.05 0.98 -5.66
N TYR A 128 8.81 -0.10 -5.43
CA TYR A 128 9.19 -1.06 -6.47
C TYR A 128 7.97 -1.86 -6.93
N PHE A 129 7.14 -2.32 -5.99
CA PHE A 129 5.88 -3.01 -6.29
C PHE A 129 4.92 -2.09 -7.04
N ALA A 130 4.78 -0.84 -6.58
CA ALA A 130 3.93 0.15 -7.24
C ALA A 130 4.32 0.35 -8.71
N SER A 131 5.63 0.47 -9.00
CA SER A 131 6.12 0.63 -10.37
C SER A 131 5.75 -0.55 -11.28
N LEU A 132 5.90 -1.79 -10.79
CA LEU A 132 5.54 -2.99 -11.55
C LEU A 132 4.05 -3.05 -11.85
N TYR A 133 3.19 -2.69 -10.89
CA TYR A 133 1.74 -2.68 -11.13
C TYR A 133 1.29 -1.55 -12.03
N VAL A 134 1.92 -0.38 -11.93
CA VAL A 134 1.71 0.72 -12.89
C VAL A 134 2.12 0.30 -14.29
N PHE A 135 3.24 -0.42 -14.44
CA PHE A 135 3.64 -1.02 -15.72
C PHE A 135 2.59 -2.00 -16.23
N LEU A 136 2.17 -2.98 -15.42
CA LEU A 136 1.18 -3.98 -15.82
C LEU A 136 -0.13 -3.33 -16.26
N TYR A 137 -0.65 -2.39 -15.48
CA TYR A 137 -1.83 -1.62 -15.86
C TYR A 137 -1.63 -0.89 -17.20
N TYR A 138 -0.52 -0.15 -17.34
CA TYR A 138 -0.26 0.63 -18.55
C TYR A 138 -0.11 -0.26 -19.78
N PHE A 139 0.68 -1.32 -19.68
CA PHE A 139 0.99 -2.22 -20.79
C PHE A 139 -0.20 -3.09 -21.18
N VAL A 140 -0.84 -3.76 -20.20
CA VAL A 140 -1.93 -4.71 -20.45
C VAL A 140 -3.24 -3.98 -20.73
N ILE A 141 -3.63 -3.04 -19.85
CA ILE A 141 -4.96 -2.43 -19.91
C ILE A 141 -4.98 -1.22 -20.84
N LYS A 142 -4.06 -0.27 -20.67
CA LYS A 142 -4.09 0.99 -21.45
C LYS A 142 -3.56 0.80 -22.88
N ARG A 143 -2.46 0.06 -23.06
CA ARG A 143 -1.81 -0.15 -24.36
C ARG A 143 -2.20 -1.44 -25.06
N ARG A 144 -2.96 -2.34 -24.42
CA ARG A 144 -3.37 -3.64 -24.99
C ARG A 144 -2.18 -4.42 -25.55
N LEU A 145 -1.13 -4.55 -24.74
CA LEU A 145 0.13 -5.25 -25.06
C LEU A 145 0.97 -4.61 -26.18
N LYS A 146 0.63 -3.39 -26.62
CA LYS A 146 1.47 -2.65 -27.56
C LYS A 146 2.70 -2.09 -26.86
N ARG A 147 3.88 -2.54 -27.28
CA ARG A 147 5.17 -2.03 -26.79
C ARG A 147 5.31 -0.54 -27.14
N ASP A 148 5.74 0.24 -26.16
CA ASP A 148 6.18 1.62 -26.35
C ASP A 148 7.30 1.98 -25.37
N ARG A 149 7.91 3.15 -25.57
CA ARG A 149 9.03 3.61 -24.74
C ARG A 149 8.66 3.71 -23.26
N LEU A 150 7.44 4.16 -22.95
CA LEU A 150 7.02 4.32 -21.55
C LEU A 150 6.83 2.98 -20.85
N SER A 151 6.24 1.99 -21.52
CA SER A 151 6.09 0.63 -20.99
C SER A 151 7.46 0.02 -20.68
N LEU A 152 8.44 0.20 -21.57
CA LEU A 152 9.80 -0.26 -21.34
C LEU A 152 10.46 0.46 -20.16
N ILE A 153 10.31 1.78 -20.07
CA ILE A 153 10.83 2.57 -18.94
C ILE A 153 10.21 2.08 -17.62
N LEU A 154 8.88 1.98 -17.53
CA LEU A 154 8.19 1.56 -16.31
C LEU A 154 8.57 0.13 -15.87
N PHE A 155 8.81 -0.77 -16.82
CA PHE A 155 9.30 -2.12 -16.55
C PHE A 155 10.74 -2.13 -16.03
N LEU A 156 11.64 -1.38 -16.66
CA LEU A 156 13.06 -1.35 -16.30
C LEU A 156 13.36 -0.52 -15.04
N LEU A 157 12.50 0.44 -14.72
CA LEU A 157 12.70 1.38 -13.62
C LEU A 157 13.01 0.71 -12.26
N PRO A 158 12.23 -0.28 -11.77
CA PRO A 158 12.53 -0.92 -10.48
C PRO A 158 13.89 -1.62 -10.47
N PHE A 159 14.28 -2.25 -11.57
CA PHE A 159 15.58 -2.92 -11.67
C PHE A 159 16.73 -1.91 -11.69
N LEU A 160 16.57 -0.79 -12.41
CA LEU A 160 17.55 0.29 -12.45
C LEU A 160 17.74 0.91 -11.06
N MET A 161 16.63 1.24 -10.38
CA MET A 161 16.68 1.82 -9.03
C MET A 161 17.31 0.87 -8.02
N PHE A 162 17.03 -0.43 -8.12
CA PHE A 162 17.64 -1.43 -7.27
C PHE A 162 19.14 -1.57 -7.54
N ALA A 163 19.56 -1.56 -8.81
CA ALA A 163 20.97 -1.58 -9.19
C ALA A 163 21.71 -0.32 -8.68
N LEU A 164 21.07 0.85 -8.72
CA LEU A 164 21.63 2.09 -8.14
C LEU A 164 21.77 2.00 -6.62
N HIS A 165 20.79 1.40 -5.92
CA HIS A 165 20.89 1.13 -4.49
C HIS A 165 22.08 0.22 -4.17
N LEU A 166 22.25 -0.87 -4.91
CA LEU A 166 23.41 -1.77 -4.75
C LEU A 166 24.74 -1.08 -5.06
N LEU A 167 24.80 -0.25 -6.11
CA LEU A 167 25.98 0.51 -6.45
C LEU A 167 26.36 1.49 -5.33
N HIS A 168 25.38 2.17 -4.74
CA HIS A 168 25.59 3.06 -3.60
C HIS A 168 26.18 2.31 -2.39
N ILE A 169 25.65 1.11 -2.07
CA ILE A 169 26.21 0.26 -1.01
C ILE A 169 27.66 -0.11 -1.31
N LYS A 170 27.97 -0.49 -2.56
CA LYS A 170 29.35 -0.82 -2.98
C LYS A 170 30.29 0.38 -2.85
N ILE A 171 29.86 1.57 -3.23
CA ILE A 171 30.67 2.78 -3.12
C ILE A 171 31.02 3.07 -1.64
N LEU A 172 30.07 2.87 -0.72
CA LEU A 172 30.27 3.20 0.69
C LEU A 172 31.00 2.12 1.49
N THR A 173 30.79 0.84 1.17
CA THR A 173 31.30 -0.29 1.95
C THR A 173 32.40 -1.09 1.25
N GLY A 174 32.67 -0.82 -0.04
CA GLY A 174 33.59 -1.59 -0.87
C GLY A 174 33.02 -2.93 -1.37
N SER A 175 31.83 -3.35 -0.92
CA SER A 175 31.16 -4.60 -1.28
C SER A 175 29.69 -4.35 -1.61
N PHE A 176 29.09 -5.17 -2.47
CA PHE A 176 27.64 -5.10 -2.69
C PHE A 176 26.83 -5.58 -1.49
N ASN A 177 27.45 -6.33 -0.55
CA ASN A 177 26.76 -6.98 0.58
C ASN A 177 25.49 -7.73 0.17
N PHE A 178 25.48 -8.29 -1.05
CA PHE A 178 24.30 -8.91 -1.64
C PHE A 178 23.79 -10.07 -0.78
N GLU A 179 24.71 -10.86 -0.22
CA GLU A 179 24.39 -11.95 0.70
C GLU A 179 23.61 -11.47 1.93
N HIS A 180 24.01 -10.37 2.55
CA HIS A 180 23.30 -9.81 3.70
C HIS A 180 21.91 -9.29 3.30
N LEU A 181 21.80 -8.62 2.15
CA LEU A 181 20.52 -8.14 1.63
C LEU A 181 19.56 -9.28 1.30
N VAL A 182 20.06 -10.36 0.70
CA VAL A 182 19.32 -11.60 0.43
C VAL A 182 18.90 -12.27 1.74
N ARG A 183 19.80 -12.41 2.72
CA ARG A 183 19.48 -12.96 4.05
C ARG A 183 18.37 -12.16 4.74
N VAL A 184 18.41 -10.83 4.67
CA VAL A 184 17.37 -9.97 5.25
C VAL A 184 16.05 -10.14 4.51
N PHE A 185 16.08 -10.17 3.18
CA PHE A 185 14.89 -10.39 2.37
C PHE A 185 14.26 -11.76 2.67
N ILE A 186 15.07 -12.81 2.75
CA ILE A 186 14.64 -14.16 3.15
C ILE A 186 14.11 -14.16 4.57
N GLY A 187 14.80 -13.53 5.52
CA GLY A 187 14.35 -13.43 6.91
C GLY A 187 12.98 -12.76 7.02
N ARG A 188 12.71 -11.75 6.18
CA ARG A 188 11.42 -11.06 6.09
C ARG A 188 10.33 -11.88 5.39
N ILE A 189 10.69 -12.73 4.43
CA ILE A 189 9.73 -13.64 3.77
C ILE A 189 9.42 -14.85 4.66
N SER A 190 10.43 -15.46 5.27
CA SER A 190 10.34 -16.79 5.88
C SER A 190 9.69 -16.86 7.27
N ASN A 191 9.29 -15.72 7.86
CA ASN A 191 8.89 -15.62 9.28
C ASN A 191 9.93 -16.20 10.27
N ALA A 192 11.17 -16.46 9.84
CA ALA A 192 12.22 -17.00 10.70
C ALA A 192 12.55 -16.06 11.87
N GLY A 193 12.34 -14.76 11.69
CA GLY A 193 12.44 -13.79 12.78
C GLY A 193 11.38 -14.00 13.88
N GLU A 194 10.14 -14.36 13.53
CA GLU A 194 9.04 -14.49 14.50
C GLU A 194 9.31 -15.61 15.51
N ARG A 195 9.92 -16.71 15.06
CA ARG A 195 10.38 -17.80 15.95
C ARG A 195 11.46 -17.32 16.94
N GLY A 196 12.18 -16.25 16.61
CA GLY A 196 13.15 -15.58 17.49
C GLY A 196 12.52 -14.82 18.66
N ALA A 197 11.30 -14.30 18.50
CA ALA A 197 10.61 -13.54 19.54
C ALA A 197 10.03 -14.44 20.64
N ASP A 198 9.80 -15.71 20.35
CA ASP A 198 9.34 -16.74 21.30
C ASP A 198 10.50 -17.41 22.08
N GLY A 199 11.71 -16.85 22.03
CA GLY A 199 12.88 -17.37 22.74
C GLY A 199 13.60 -18.53 22.03
N VAL A 200 13.22 -18.88 20.80
CA VAL A 200 13.94 -19.87 19.99
C VAL A 200 15.01 -19.15 19.16
N ALA A 201 16.26 -19.35 19.54
CA ALA A 201 17.45 -18.66 19.03
C ALA A 201 17.44 -18.30 17.52
N ILE A 202 17.89 -17.07 17.24
CA ILE A 202 18.13 -16.45 15.92
C ILE A 202 19.36 -17.10 15.22
N ASN A 203 19.39 -18.44 15.14
CA ASN A 203 20.43 -19.20 14.43
C ASN A 203 19.86 -20.11 13.32
N VAL A 204 18.58 -19.95 12.97
CA VAL A 204 17.93 -20.74 11.90
C VAL A 204 17.55 -19.85 10.72
N ILE A 205 18.38 -18.86 10.39
CA ILE A 205 18.47 -18.41 8.99
C ILE A 205 19.54 -19.33 8.40
N PRO A 206 19.19 -20.26 7.49
CA PRO A 206 20.21 -21.12 6.89
C PRO A 206 21.30 -20.23 6.28
N ASP A 207 22.56 -20.57 6.57
CA ASP A 207 23.71 -20.01 5.89
C ASP A 207 23.65 -20.48 4.43
N TYR A 208 22.88 -19.78 3.59
CA TYR A 208 22.83 -20.08 2.17
C TYR A 208 24.18 -19.72 1.56
N LYS A 209 24.96 -20.73 1.19
CA LYS A 209 26.30 -20.55 0.64
C LYS A 209 26.25 -19.91 -0.76
N ASN A 210 25.10 -19.96 -1.42
CA ASN A 210 24.90 -19.41 -2.76
C ASN A 210 23.41 -19.14 -3.08
N PHE A 211 23.17 -18.43 -4.18
CA PHE A 211 21.84 -18.09 -4.70
C PHE A 211 20.99 -19.31 -5.08
N PHE A 212 21.61 -20.44 -5.42
CA PHE A 212 20.90 -21.67 -5.80
C PHE A 212 20.23 -22.35 -4.59
N GLU A 213 20.92 -22.42 -3.46
CA GLU A 213 20.35 -22.89 -2.19
C GLU A 213 19.16 -22.01 -1.76
N PHE A 214 19.24 -20.70 -2.01
CA PHE A 214 18.11 -19.78 -1.81
C PHE A 214 16.91 -20.11 -2.72
N LEU A 215 17.12 -20.35 -4.03
CA LEU A 215 16.02 -20.68 -4.94
C LEU A 215 15.30 -21.97 -4.55
N ILE A 216 16.04 -22.97 -4.07
CA ILE A 216 15.49 -24.25 -3.60
C ILE A 216 14.65 -24.03 -2.33
N PHE A 217 15.16 -23.27 -1.37
CA PHE A 217 14.40 -22.88 -0.18
C PHE A 217 13.14 -22.07 -0.55
N PHE A 218 13.28 -21.07 -1.41
CA PHE A 218 12.16 -20.22 -1.85
C PHE A 218 11.07 -21.05 -2.53
N LYS A 219 11.44 -22.05 -3.33
CA LYS A 219 10.49 -23.02 -3.90
C LYS A 219 9.77 -23.84 -2.82
N GLY A 220 10.49 -24.32 -1.81
CA GLY A 220 9.91 -25.04 -0.67
C GLY A 220 8.95 -24.17 0.13
N TYR A 221 9.38 -22.94 0.45
CA TYR A 221 8.59 -21.92 1.12
C TYR A 221 7.30 -21.59 0.35
N LEU A 222 7.39 -21.41 -0.97
CA LEU A 222 6.20 -21.20 -1.81
C LEU A 222 5.23 -22.39 -1.75
N LYS A 223 5.75 -23.62 -1.73
CA LYS A 223 4.93 -24.83 -1.67
C LYS A 223 4.15 -24.91 -0.35
N GLU A 224 4.85 -24.72 0.76
CA GLU A 224 4.32 -24.88 2.12
C GLU A 224 3.32 -23.77 2.49
N TYR A 225 3.61 -22.52 2.13
CA TYR A 225 2.73 -21.39 2.48
C TYR A 225 1.59 -21.11 1.50
N PHE A 226 1.70 -21.49 0.22
CA PHE A 226 0.63 -21.22 -0.77
C PHE A 226 -0.29 -22.38 -1.08
N PHE A 227 0.17 -23.61 -0.89
CA PHE A 227 -0.55 -24.78 -1.37
C PHE A 227 -0.92 -25.76 -0.26
N ASP A 228 -0.45 -25.55 0.98
CA ASP A 228 -0.76 -26.43 2.12
C ASP A 228 -1.97 -25.92 2.91
N LEU A 229 -3.17 -26.33 2.47
CA LEU A 229 -4.45 -25.93 3.03
C LEU A 229 -4.62 -26.22 4.55
N PRO A 230 -4.14 -27.37 5.09
CA PRO A 230 -4.15 -27.65 6.53
C PRO A 230 -3.37 -26.62 7.37
N PHE A 231 -2.17 -26.21 6.91
CA PHE A 231 -1.36 -25.20 7.59
C PHE A 231 -2.11 -23.85 7.69
N LEU A 232 -2.84 -23.47 6.64
CA LEU A 232 -3.62 -22.24 6.60
C LEU A 232 -4.83 -22.22 7.54
N ILE A 233 -5.35 -23.40 7.91
CA ILE A 233 -6.47 -23.56 8.84
C ILE A 233 -5.98 -23.48 10.30
N GLU A 234 -4.79 -24.00 10.58
CA GLU A 234 -4.24 -24.10 11.92
C GLU A 234 -3.67 -22.76 12.46
N TYR A 235 -3.27 -21.85 11.56
CA TYR A 235 -2.71 -20.54 11.91
C TYR A 235 -3.63 -19.36 11.48
N PRO A 236 -4.53 -18.84 12.34
CA PRO A 236 -5.53 -17.82 11.97
C PRO A 236 -4.97 -16.43 11.60
N TYR A 237 -3.67 -16.19 11.77
CA TYR A 237 -2.99 -15.02 11.20
C TYR A 237 -2.93 -15.08 9.67
N ASP A 238 -2.92 -16.29 9.09
CA ASP A 238 -2.96 -16.56 7.65
C ASP A 238 -4.37 -16.39 7.05
N PHE A 239 -5.44 -16.60 7.83
CA PHE A 239 -6.83 -16.37 7.40
C PHE A 239 -7.08 -14.92 6.97
N ARG A 240 -6.41 -13.95 7.59
CA ARG A 240 -6.49 -12.52 7.19
C ARG A 240 -5.92 -12.30 5.79
N ARG A 241 -4.86 -13.02 5.43
CA ARG A 241 -4.26 -12.98 4.08
C ARG A 241 -5.22 -13.50 3.03
N TRP A 242 -5.91 -14.60 3.31
CA TRP A 242 -6.94 -15.16 2.43
C TRP A 242 -8.21 -14.31 2.36
N PHE A 243 -8.61 -13.66 3.46
CA PHE A 243 -9.72 -12.70 3.44
C PHE A 243 -9.40 -11.48 2.57
N PHE A 244 -8.18 -10.96 2.65
CA PHE A 244 -7.72 -9.86 1.80
C PHE A 244 -7.52 -10.28 0.35
N LEU A 245 -7.00 -11.49 0.11
CA LEU A 245 -6.89 -12.08 -1.22
C LEU A 245 -8.29 -12.26 -1.84
N ALA A 246 -9.24 -12.83 -1.10
CA ALA A 246 -10.61 -13.02 -1.55
C ALA A 246 -11.30 -11.68 -1.81
N GLY A 247 -11.20 -10.71 -0.90
CA GLY A 247 -11.77 -9.37 -1.06
C GLY A 247 -11.20 -8.61 -2.25
N GLY A 248 -9.89 -8.76 -2.50
CA GLY A 248 -9.26 -8.16 -3.65
C GLY A 248 -9.45 -8.90 -4.96
N ILE A 249 -9.56 -10.22 -4.96
CA ILE A 249 -10.02 -11.00 -6.12
C ILE A 249 -11.45 -10.60 -6.45
N ILE A 250 -12.33 -10.42 -5.46
CA ILE A 250 -13.68 -9.92 -5.68
C ILE A 250 -13.65 -8.51 -6.29
N LEU A 251 -12.84 -7.58 -5.76
CA LEU A 251 -12.71 -6.22 -6.31
C LEU A 251 -12.05 -6.19 -7.70
N LEU A 252 -11.11 -7.11 -7.96
CA LEU A 252 -10.50 -7.33 -9.27
C LEU A 252 -11.52 -7.86 -10.26
N VAL A 253 -12.35 -8.82 -9.82
CA VAL A 253 -13.45 -9.35 -10.61
C VAL A 253 -14.45 -8.23 -10.90
N PHE A 254 -14.77 -7.36 -9.95
CA PHE A 254 -15.60 -6.17 -10.20
C PHE A 254 -14.93 -5.11 -11.07
N SER A 255 -13.60 -5.01 -11.10
CA SER A 255 -12.88 -4.04 -11.93
C SER A 255 -12.70 -4.51 -13.37
N ILE A 256 -12.50 -5.82 -13.57
CA ILE A 256 -12.29 -6.49 -14.87
C ILE A 256 -13.62 -6.89 -15.51
N PHE A 257 -14.51 -7.55 -14.77
CA PHE A 257 -15.80 -7.97 -15.31
C PHE A 257 -16.74 -6.78 -15.26
N ASN A 258 -17.16 -6.36 -16.44
CA ASN A 258 -17.90 -5.16 -16.72
C ASN A 258 -19.36 -5.29 -16.19
N VAL A 259 -19.55 -5.45 -14.87
CA VAL A 259 -20.88 -5.65 -14.26
C VAL A 259 -21.73 -4.40 -14.53
N PRO A 260 -22.81 -4.49 -15.33
CA PRO A 260 -23.52 -3.34 -15.88
C PRO A 260 -24.05 -2.33 -14.84
N GLY A 261 -24.34 -2.78 -13.61
CA GLY A 261 -24.76 -1.91 -12.50
C GLY A 261 -23.60 -1.25 -11.76
N VAL A 262 -22.48 -1.95 -11.56
CA VAL A 262 -21.30 -1.46 -10.83
C VAL A 262 -20.53 -0.44 -11.68
N ASN A 263 -20.46 -0.63 -13.00
CA ASN A 263 -19.83 0.31 -13.92
C ASN A 263 -20.51 1.68 -14.01
N LYS A 264 -21.82 1.74 -13.71
CA LYS A 264 -22.55 3.01 -13.62
C LYS A 264 -22.22 3.78 -12.34
N LEU A 265 -21.81 3.08 -11.29
CA LEU A 265 -21.56 3.65 -9.95
C LEU A 265 -20.08 3.92 -9.69
N LEU A 266 -19.19 3.06 -10.19
CA LEU A 266 -17.75 3.18 -10.04
C LEU A 266 -17.12 3.65 -11.35
N HIS A 267 -16.75 4.92 -11.36
CA HIS A 267 -15.98 5.51 -12.45
C HIS A 267 -14.68 4.72 -12.70
N LYS A 268 -14.24 4.70 -13.96
CA LYS A 268 -13.14 3.85 -14.43
C LYS A 268 -11.84 4.11 -13.66
N GLU A 269 -11.54 5.36 -13.40
CA GLU A 269 -10.36 5.80 -12.64
C GLU A 269 -10.38 5.27 -11.21
N LEU A 270 -11.55 5.15 -10.58
CA LEU A 270 -11.68 4.63 -9.21
C LEU A 270 -11.39 3.12 -9.17
N ARG A 271 -11.87 2.39 -10.19
CA ARG A 271 -11.59 0.95 -10.33
C ARG A 271 -10.11 0.68 -10.53
N ILE A 272 -9.43 1.51 -11.31
CA ILE A 272 -7.98 1.42 -11.54
C ILE A 272 -7.22 1.75 -10.26
N PHE A 273 -7.62 2.84 -9.59
CA PHE A 273 -7.05 3.21 -8.30
C PHE A 273 -7.12 2.07 -7.30
N LEU A 274 -8.31 1.49 -7.10
CA LEU A 274 -8.51 0.36 -6.19
C LEU A 274 -7.72 -0.88 -6.61
N SER A 275 -7.65 -1.17 -7.91
CA SER A 275 -6.93 -2.35 -8.41
C SER A 275 -5.42 -2.22 -8.17
N ILE A 276 -4.82 -1.07 -8.52
CA ILE A 276 -3.38 -0.86 -8.33
C ILE A 276 -3.05 -0.77 -6.84
N MET A 277 -3.86 -0.08 -6.04
CA MET A 277 -3.70 -0.05 -4.58
C MET A 277 -3.78 -1.46 -3.99
N PHE A 278 -4.79 -2.25 -4.36
CA PHE A 278 -4.94 -3.62 -3.88
C PHE A 278 -3.71 -4.45 -4.19
N PHE A 279 -3.28 -4.51 -5.44
CA PHE A 279 -2.15 -5.34 -5.83
C PHE A 279 -0.83 -4.90 -5.20
N THR A 280 -0.60 -3.59 -5.12
CA THR A 280 0.61 -3.03 -4.50
C THR A 280 0.66 -3.44 -3.02
N VAL A 281 -0.44 -3.22 -2.31
CA VAL A 281 -0.58 -3.53 -0.88
C VAL A 281 -0.52 -5.03 -0.63
N PHE A 282 -1.27 -5.82 -1.39
CA PHE A 282 -1.34 -7.27 -1.22
C PHE A 282 0.00 -7.93 -1.49
N SER A 283 0.70 -7.53 -2.55
CA SER A 283 2.04 -8.08 -2.85
C SER A 283 3.06 -7.70 -1.80
N TYR A 284 2.95 -6.49 -1.27
CA TYR A 284 3.82 -6.05 -0.19
C TYR A 284 3.59 -6.89 1.08
N LEU A 285 2.32 -7.10 1.47
CA LEU A 285 1.97 -7.97 2.60
C LEU A 285 2.33 -9.45 2.38
N PHE A 286 2.26 -9.91 1.12
CA PHE A 286 2.58 -11.28 0.74
C PHE A 286 4.08 -11.57 0.78
N VAL A 287 4.88 -10.60 0.34
CA VAL A 287 6.35 -10.72 0.35
C VAL A 287 6.91 -10.47 1.75
N PHE A 288 6.40 -9.48 2.47
CA PHE A 288 6.85 -9.15 3.82
C PHE A 288 5.90 -9.79 4.83
N ASN A 289 6.12 -11.09 5.01
CA ASN A 289 5.23 -12.04 5.66
C ASN A 289 4.98 -11.79 7.16
N SER A 290 5.74 -10.88 7.79
CA SER A 290 5.71 -10.71 9.23
C SER A 290 4.58 -9.75 9.68
N PHE A 291 3.38 -10.30 9.90
CA PHE A 291 2.33 -9.60 10.66
C PHE A 291 2.70 -9.44 12.14
N THR A 292 3.74 -10.14 12.61
CA THR A 292 4.10 -10.26 14.03
C THR A 292 5.45 -9.64 14.38
N TYR A 293 6.28 -9.26 13.41
CA TYR A 293 7.43 -8.37 13.68
C TYR A 293 6.94 -6.95 13.97
N PHE A 294 7.77 -6.18 14.69
CA PHE A 294 7.67 -4.73 14.95
C PHE A 294 7.40 -3.82 13.72
N HIS A 295 7.20 -4.38 12.53
CA HIS A 295 6.79 -3.72 11.28
C HIS A 295 5.26 -3.66 11.09
N ASN A 296 4.51 -3.32 12.15
CA ASN A 296 3.13 -2.84 12.02
C ASN A 296 3.01 -1.64 11.05
N PHE A 297 4.12 -0.98 10.73
CA PHE A 297 4.25 0.04 9.69
C PHE A 297 3.83 -0.45 8.29
N SER A 298 4.04 -1.73 7.95
CA SER A 298 3.59 -2.29 6.66
C SER A 298 2.07 -2.27 6.50
N LEU A 299 1.33 -2.38 7.62
CA LEU A 299 -0.13 -2.26 7.66
C LEU A 299 -0.60 -0.82 7.42
N LEU A 300 0.25 0.20 7.59
CA LEU A 300 -0.12 1.56 7.23
C LEU A 300 -0.56 1.64 5.76
N ASN A 301 0.11 0.89 4.89
CA ASN A 301 -0.13 0.88 3.45
C ASN A 301 -1.52 0.31 3.09
N VAL A 302 -2.10 -0.53 3.96
CA VAL A 302 -3.41 -1.14 3.72
C VAL A 302 -4.57 -0.22 4.08
N VAL A 303 -4.33 0.75 4.97
CA VAL A 303 -5.40 1.59 5.54
C VAL A 303 -6.16 2.36 4.46
N PRO A 304 -5.50 3.09 3.52
CA PRO A 304 -6.22 3.81 2.48
C PRO A 304 -7.08 2.90 1.60
N PHE A 305 -6.59 1.69 1.30
CA PHE A 305 -7.34 0.74 0.50
C PHE A 305 -8.62 0.28 1.21
N PHE A 306 -8.55 -0.08 2.50
CA PHE A 306 -9.74 -0.51 3.25
C PHE A 306 -10.72 0.62 3.51
N ALA A 307 -10.23 1.80 3.87
CA ALA A 307 -11.08 2.97 4.07
C ALA A 307 -11.86 3.28 2.78
N VAL A 308 -11.17 3.38 1.64
CA VAL A 308 -11.83 3.69 0.37
C VAL A 308 -12.78 2.57 -0.06
N SER A 309 -12.36 1.31 0.01
CA SER A 309 -13.19 0.17 -0.44
C SER A 309 -14.43 -0.01 0.44
N GLY A 310 -14.29 0.13 1.76
CA GLY A 310 -15.41 0.02 2.71
C GLY A 310 -16.45 1.12 2.50
N VAL A 311 -16.02 2.37 2.37
CA VAL A 311 -16.93 3.51 2.11
C VAL A 311 -17.66 3.33 0.78
N LEU A 312 -16.96 2.89 -0.26
CA LEU A 312 -17.57 2.68 -1.57
C LEU A 312 -18.55 1.52 -1.58
N LEU A 313 -18.24 0.41 -0.89
CA LEU A 313 -19.17 -0.71 -0.75
C LEU A 313 -20.47 -0.24 -0.08
N ILE A 314 -20.35 0.46 1.04
CA ILE A 314 -21.48 1.04 1.76
C ILE A 314 -22.28 1.98 0.84
N TYR A 315 -21.59 2.87 0.13
CA TYR A 315 -22.21 3.81 -0.80
C TYR A 315 -22.99 3.11 -1.91
N ILE A 316 -22.42 2.08 -2.54
CA ILE A 316 -23.05 1.29 -3.59
C ILE A 316 -24.29 0.57 -3.06
N VAL A 317 -24.20 -0.04 -1.87
CA VAL A 317 -25.31 -0.75 -1.24
C VAL A 317 -26.47 0.19 -0.94
N PHE A 318 -26.22 1.35 -0.32
CA PHE A 318 -27.26 2.34 -0.03
C PHE A 318 -27.87 2.91 -1.31
N TYR A 319 -27.06 3.22 -2.31
CA TYR A 319 -27.57 3.71 -3.59
C TYR A 319 -28.49 2.66 -4.26
N GLY A 320 -28.10 1.39 -4.22
CA GLY A 320 -28.91 0.27 -4.71
C GLY A 320 -30.26 0.15 -3.99
N PHE A 321 -30.27 0.20 -2.66
CA PHE A 321 -31.49 0.15 -1.86
C PHE A 321 -32.41 1.35 -2.12
N SER A 322 -31.86 2.57 -2.13
CA SER A 322 -32.65 3.78 -2.40
C SER A 322 -33.25 3.78 -3.81
N TYR A 323 -32.53 3.24 -4.80
CA TYR A 323 -33.04 3.08 -6.16
C TYR A 323 -34.23 2.11 -6.22
N ILE A 324 -34.13 0.96 -5.54
CA ILE A 324 -35.24 -0.01 -5.43
C ILE A 324 -36.44 0.65 -4.75
N PHE A 325 -36.23 1.33 -3.62
CA PHE A 325 -37.30 1.96 -2.86
C PHE A 325 -38.02 3.06 -3.65
N ALA A 326 -37.30 3.93 -4.34
CA ALA A 326 -37.92 4.97 -5.17
C ALA A 326 -38.68 4.40 -6.37
N ARG A 327 -38.19 3.30 -6.96
CA ARG A 327 -38.88 2.57 -8.02
C ARG A 327 -40.19 1.96 -7.51
N VAL A 328 -40.19 1.37 -6.31
CA VAL A 328 -41.39 0.85 -5.65
C VAL A 328 -42.37 1.98 -5.30
N ALA A 329 -41.85 3.10 -4.79
CA ALA A 329 -42.64 4.28 -4.43
C ALA A 329 -43.14 5.10 -5.64
N ARG A 330 -42.81 4.70 -6.88
CA ARG A 330 -43.13 5.41 -8.14
C ARG A 330 -42.66 6.88 -8.19
N ILE A 331 -41.66 7.25 -7.40
CA ILE A 331 -41.12 8.61 -7.39
C ILE A 331 -40.06 8.72 -8.50
N LYS A 332 -40.35 9.44 -9.59
CA LYS A 332 -39.43 9.67 -10.73
C LYS A 332 -38.49 10.88 -10.54
N SER A 333 -38.09 11.18 -9.31
CA SER A 333 -37.18 12.31 -9.02
C SER A 333 -35.81 11.80 -8.60
N GLY A 334 -34.78 12.08 -9.40
CA GLY A 334 -33.38 11.78 -9.07
C GLY A 334 -32.85 12.54 -7.84
N MET A 335 -33.53 13.62 -7.44
CA MET A 335 -33.21 14.34 -6.20
C MET A 335 -33.63 13.54 -4.96
N PHE A 336 -34.80 12.88 -5.02
CA PHE A 336 -35.33 12.08 -3.91
C PHE A 336 -34.52 10.80 -3.67
N THR A 337 -34.05 10.14 -4.73
CA THR A 337 -33.16 8.97 -4.61
C THR A 337 -31.85 9.33 -3.91
N ASN A 338 -31.30 10.50 -4.22
CA ASN A 338 -30.01 10.95 -3.68
C ASN A 338 -30.12 11.45 -2.24
N LEU A 339 -31.25 12.07 -1.85
CA LEU A 339 -31.45 12.61 -0.50
C LEU A 339 -31.57 11.48 0.55
N PHE A 340 -32.45 10.50 0.32
CA PHE A 340 -32.60 9.37 1.24
C PHE A 340 -31.32 8.52 1.31
N ALA A 341 -30.69 8.26 0.17
CA ALA A 341 -29.40 7.59 0.13
C ALA A 341 -28.34 8.37 0.92
N GLY A 342 -28.28 9.70 0.75
CA GLY A 342 -27.31 10.55 1.43
C GLY A 342 -27.51 10.61 2.95
N LEU A 343 -28.75 10.74 3.41
CA LEU A 343 -29.07 10.76 4.85
C LEU A 343 -28.79 9.40 5.51
N ALA A 344 -29.23 8.30 4.88
CA ALA A 344 -28.97 6.95 5.37
C ALA A 344 -27.49 6.60 5.36
N PHE A 345 -26.78 6.98 4.28
CA PHE A 345 -25.33 6.83 4.17
C PHE A 345 -24.61 7.60 5.29
N ASN A 346 -24.95 8.86 5.54
CA ASN A 346 -24.31 9.63 6.62
C ASN A 346 -24.57 9.04 8.01
N GLY A 347 -25.81 8.61 8.29
CA GLY A 347 -26.14 7.95 9.56
C GLY A 347 -25.40 6.63 9.75
N PHE A 348 -25.33 5.80 8.71
CA PHE A 348 -24.61 4.52 8.76
C PHE A 348 -23.09 4.71 8.83
N MET A 349 -22.54 5.67 8.10
CA MET A 349 -21.11 5.98 8.14
C MET A 349 -20.69 6.48 9.52
N PHE A 350 -21.51 7.29 10.18
CA PHE A 350 -21.29 7.69 11.56
C PHE A 350 -21.29 6.48 12.51
N TYR A 351 -22.27 5.58 12.38
CA TYR A 351 -22.31 4.34 13.16
C TYR A 351 -21.10 3.43 12.88
N TYR A 352 -20.73 3.26 11.61
CA TYR A 352 -19.60 2.43 11.20
C TYR A 352 -18.26 3.02 11.68
N ALA A 353 -18.09 4.34 11.61
CA ALA A 353 -16.93 5.02 12.16
C ALA A 353 -16.80 4.77 13.67
N ILE A 354 -17.90 4.83 14.43
CA ILE A 354 -17.92 4.51 15.86
C ILE A 354 -17.59 3.03 16.10
N ALA A 355 -18.17 2.12 15.30
CA ALA A 355 -17.92 0.69 15.43
C ALA A 355 -16.46 0.33 15.12
N LEU A 356 -15.89 0.90 14.05
CA LEU A 356 -14.49 0.74 13.68
C LEU A 356 -13.58 1.30 14.79
N PHE A 357 -13.88 2.49 15.30
CA PHE A 357 -13.15 3.07 16.42
C PHE A 357 -13.14 2.14 17.66
N LYS A 358 -14.31 1.59 18.02
CA LYS A 358 -14.46 0.60 19.12
C LYS A 358 -13.74 -0.72 18.84
N LEU A 359 -13.70 -1.17 17.59
CA LEU A 359 -13.00 -2.39 17.22
C LEU A 359 -11.48 -2.18 17.29
N CYS A 360 -10.98 -1.08 16.74
CA CYS A 360 -9.56 -0.75 16.76
C CYS A 360 -9.04 -0.50 18.18
N SER A 361 -9.84 0.10 19.07
CA SER A 361 -9.47 0.27 20.48
C SER A 361 -9.37 -1.05 21.25
N ARG A 362 -10.00 -2.13 20.75
CA ARG A 362 -9.86 -3.49 21.29
C ARG A 362 -8.68 -4.27 20.69
N ILE A 363 -8.30 -3.95 19.45
CA ILE A 363 -7.22 -4.64 18.71
C ILE A 363 -5.84 -4.06 19.04
N ILE A 364 -5.76 -2.78 19.41
CA ILE A 364 -4.52 -2.18 19.93
C ILE A 364 -4.52 -2.40 21.44
N PRO A 365 -3.84 -3.42 21.98
CA PRO A 365 -3.60 -3.45 23.41
C PRO A 365 -2.86 -2.16 23.77
N PHE A 366 -3.42 -1.36 24.67
CA PHE A 366 -2.76 -0.24 25.33
C PHE A 366 -1.57 -0.77 26.15
N ARG A 367 -0.53 -1.24 25.47
CA ARG A 367 0.82 -1.48 25.99
C ARG A 367 1.80 -0.78 25.06
N ILE A 368 1.56 0.49 24.80
CA ILE A 368 2.67 1.42 24.53
C ILE A 368 3.30 1.64 25.91
N ARG A 369 4.28 0.80 26.27
CA ARG A 369 5.23 1.18 27.31
C ARG A 369 6.04 2.32 26.69
N TRP A 370 5.86 3.52 27.23
CA TRP A 370 6.71 4.67 26.97
C TRP A 370 8.17 4.35 27.29
#